data_AF-A0AA44ENT6-F1
#
_entry.id   AF-A0AA44ENT6-F1
#
_cell.length_a   1.000
_cell.length_b   1.000
_cell.length_c   1.000
_cell.angle_alpha   90.00
_cell.angle_beta   90.00
_cell.angle_gamma   90.00
#
_symmetry.space_group_name_H-M   'P 1'
#
loop_
_entity.id
_entity.type
_entity.pdbx_description
1 polymer ?
#
loop_
_entity_poly.entity_id
_entity_poly.type
_entity_poly.pdbx_seq_one_letter_code
_entity_poly.pdbx_strand_id
1 'polypeptide(L)'
;MTPHVSKRQKRRTCYDRTRMHWHQARRTQATNPAASAAIQLLGIFGFLFGRMPITTPMPARYVAPSMSPKQAQRIEAARHLGIPTRYLDIVLSTGKVPYGLLFEHIRLGGATRRDALNELRKRMPAEALDWFRHVEKRALWSELSLCFHQGDEEEDTHVRFLQATLAWVERQRKPGERPSSPADADRGFKPNMHGEIVASDDDPHKVRP
;
A
#
# COMPACT_ATOMS: atom_id res chain seq x y z
N MET A 1 3.05 61.50 41.27
CA MET A 1 2.37 60.49 40.42
C MET A 1 3.35 60.01 39.36
N THR A 2 3.89 58.81 39.53
CA THR A 2 4.74 58.14 38.53
C THR A 2 4.05 56.85 38.08
N PRO A 3 3.87 56.61 36.78
CA PRO A 3 3.07 55.48 36.32
C PRO A 3 3.84 54.16 36.48
N HIS A 4 3.23 53.20 37.18
CA HIS A 4 3.70 51.83 37.26
C HIS A 4 3.47 51.13 35.92
N VAL A 5 4.53 50.97 35.11
CA VAL A 5 4.47 50.18 33.87
C VAL A 5 4.44 48.70 34.26
N SER A 6 3.27 48.07 34.18
CA SER A 6 3.12 46.63 34.37
C SER A 6 3.80 45.89 33.21
N LYS A 7 4.90 45.21 33.50
CA LYS A 7 5.60 44.36 32.52
C LYS A 7 4.69 43.19 32.14
N ARG A 8 4.15 43.21 30.92
CA ARG A 8 3.41 42.07 30.32
C ARG A 8 4.26 40.80 30.43
N GLN A 9 3.76 39.81 31.17
CA GLN A 9 4.36 38.48 31.23
C GLN A 9 4.27 37.81 29.85
N LYS A 10 5.36 37.85 29.08
CA LYS A 10 5.50 37.09 27.83
C LYS A 10 5.41 35.60 28.16
N ARG A 11 4.43 34.89 27.58
CA ARG A 11 4.28 33.43 27.73
C ARG A 11 5.55 32.76 27.25
N ARG A 12 6.30 32.15 28.16
CA ARG A 12 7.54 31.43 27.86
C ARG A 12 7.18 30.18 27.06
N THR A 13 7.72 30.06 25.85
CA THR A 13 7.52 28.87 25.03
C THR A 13 8.33 27.69 25.58
N CYS A 14 7.94 26.46 25.28
CA CYS A 14 8.71 25.27 25.68
C CYS A 14 10.16 25.33 25.17
N TYR A 15 10.37 25.97 24.02
CA TYR A 15 11.69 26.23 23.44
C TYR A 15 12.54 27.20 24.28
N ASP A 16 11.96 28.25 24.84
CA ASP A 16 12.70 29.19 25.71
C ASP A 16 13.13 28.53 27.02
N ARG A 17 12.31 27.60 27.55
CA ARG A 17 12.67 26.82 28.75
C ARG A 17 13.86 25.90 28.48
N THR A 18 13.82 25.11 27.41
CA THR A 18 14.95 24.23 27.05
C THR A 18 16.21 25.03 26.75
N ARG A 19 16.10 26.15 26.03
CA ARG A 19 17.23 27.04 25.75
C ARG A 19 17.83 27.64 27.03
N MET A 20 17.00 28.05 28.00
CA MET A 20 17.46 28.54 29.31
C MET A 20 18.20 27.45 30.09
N HIS A 21 17.65 26.23 30.14
CA HIS A 21 18.30 25.10 30.79
C HIS A 21 19.67 24.77 30.17
N TRP A 22 19.77 24.84 28.84
CA TRP A 22 21.02 24.56 28.13
C TRP A 22 22.11 25.59 28.41
N HIS A 23 21.76 26.88 28.46
CA HIS A 23 22.69 27.93 28.84
C HIS A 23 23.10 27.86 30.32
N GLN A 24 22.21 27.44 31.22
CA GLN A 24 22.55 27.21 32.63
C GLN A 24 23.51 26.03 32.80
N ALA A 25 23.27 24.90 32.12
CA ALA A 25 24.16 23.74 32.15
C ALA A 25 25.57 24.03 31.63
N ARG A 26 25.70 24.89 30.60
CA ARG A 26 27.01 25.34 30.11
C ARG A 26 27.76 26.20 31.12
N ARG A 27 27.05 27.08 31.84
CA ARG A 27 27.67 27.97 32.83
C ARG A 27 28.17 27.18 34.05
N THR A 28 27.42 26.18 34.49
CA THR A 28 27.86 25.29 35.58
C THR A 28 29.03 24.40 35.17
N GLN A 29 29.15 24.03 33.89
CA GLN A 29 30.35 23.35 33.39
C GLN A 29 31.59 24.25 33.33
N ALA A 30 31.44 25.54 33.00
CA ALA A 30 32.56 26.46 32.83
C ALA A 30 33.27 26.83 34.16
N THR A 31 32.60 26.71 35.30
CA THR A 31 33.16 27.10 36.62
C THR A 31 33.76 25.96 37.42
N ASN A 32 33.76 24.72 36.89
CA ASN A 32 34.21 23.54 37.63
C ASN A 32 35.52 22.97 37.05
N PRO A 33 36.66 23.06 37.77
CA PRO A 33 37.94 22.57 37.28
C PRO A 33 37.96 21.05 37.05
N ALA A 34 37.16 20.29 37.81
CA ALA A 34 36.99 18.85 37.64
C ALA A 34 36.31 18.48 36.28
N ALA A 35 35.41 19.33 35.77
CA ALA A 35 34.77 19.10 34.47
C ALA A 35 35.75 19.29 33.31
N SER A 36 36.69 20.23 33.44
CA SER A 36 37.76 20.44 32.46
C SER A 36 38.71 19.24 32.38
N ALA A 37 39.13 18.71 33.54
CA ALA A 37 39.97 17.51 33.61
C ALA A 37 39.25 16.27 33.03
N ALA A 38 37.96 16.12 33.31
CA ALA A 38 37.16 15.03 32.73
C ALA A 38 37.08 15.12 31.20
N ILE A 39 36.92 16.32 30.62
CA ILE A 39 36.91 16.52 29.17
C ILE A 39 38.28 16.23 28.55
N GLN A 40 39.37 16.61 29.22
CA GLN A 40 40.73 16.28 28.76
C GLN A 40 40.99 14.77 28.75
N LEU A 41 40.61 14.07 29.82
CA LEU A 41 40.70 12.60 29.87
C LEU A 41 39.81 11.95 28.81
N LEU A 42 38.60 12.45 28.59
CA LEU A 42 37.71 11.96 27.55
C LEU A 42 38.31 12.18 26.14
N GLY A 43 38.99 13.30 25.92
CA GLY A 43 39.71 13.57 24.67
C GLY A 43 40.89 12.61 24.45
N ILE A 44 41.65 12.33 25.50
CA ILE A 44 42.77 11.37 25.47
C ILE A 44 42.26 9.96 25.21
N PHE A 45 41.22 9.51 25.92
CA PHE A 45 40.62 8.20 25.69
C PHE A 45 39.95 8.09 24.32
N GLY A 46 39.27 9.13 23.86
CA GLY A 46 38.69 9.18 22.51
C GLY A 46 39.76 9.09 21.41
N PHE A 47 40.93 9.69 21.61
CA PHE A 47 42.05 9.57 20.68
C PHE A 47 42.69 8.18 20.72
N LEU A 48 42.88 7.60 21.91
CA LEU A 48 43.45 6.26 22.08
C LEU A 48 42.54 5.15 21.52
N PHE A 49 41.24 5.20 21.83
CA PHE A 49 40.28 4.20 21.38
C PHE A 49 39.75 4.46 19.96
N GLY A 50 39.74 5.71 19.49
CA GLY A 50 39.31 6.06 18.13
C GLY A 50 40.31 5.68 17.04
N ARG A 51 41.59 5.45 17.40
CA ARG A 51 42.63 4.96 16.47
C ARG A 51 42.87 3.45 16.56
N MET A 52 42.20 2.73 17.44
CA MET A 52 42.23 1.28 17.38
C MET A 52 41.48 0.85 16.12
N PRO A 53 42.12 0.09 15.21
CA PRO A 53 41.38 -0.57 14.15
C PRO A 53 40.47 -1.59 14.86
N ILE A 54 39.22 -1.20 15.09
CA ILE A 54 38.17 -2.14 15.42
C ILE A 54 38.13 -3.03 14.19
N THR A 55 38.71 -4.22 14.31
CA THR A 55 38.56 -5.31 13.34
C THR A 55 37.08 -5.62 13.31
N THR A 56 36.35 -4.90 12.47
CA THR A 56 34.96 -5.22 12.18
C THR A 56 35.02 -6.63 11.61
N PRO A 57 34.43 -7.63 12.28
CA PRO A 57 34.41 -8.97 11.71
C PRO A 57 33.78 -8.82 10.33
N MET A 58 34.51 -9.24 9.29
CA MET A 58 33.97 -9.23 7.93
C MET A 58 32.59 -9.88 7.99
N PRO A 59 31.54 -9.28 7.40
CA PRO A 59 30.25 -9.92 7.36
C PRO A 59 30.45 -11.26 6.65
N ALA A 60 30.36 -12.35 7.41
CA ALA A 60 30.41 -13.69 6.85
C ALA A 60 29.35 -13.73 5.75
N ARG A 61 29.76 -14.06 4.52
CA ARG A 61 28.82 -14.20 3.40
C ARG A 61 27.80 -15.23 3.83
N TYR A 62 26.56 -14.79 4.02
CA TYR A 62 25.46 -15.67 4.33
C TYR A 62 25.29 -16.64 3.15
N VAL A 63 25.61 -17.91 3.39
CA VAL A 63 25.31 -19.00 2.45
C VAL A 63 23.96 -19.55 2.89
N ALA A 64 22.94 -19.32 2.08
CA ALA A 64 21.61 -19.87 2.35
C ALA A 64 21.70 -21.41 2.38
N PRO A 65 21.07 -22.08 3.36
CA PRO A 65 20.97 -23.54 3.36
C PRO A 65 20.38 -24.06 2.04
N SER A 66 20.91 -25.17 1.53
CA SER A 66 20.33 -25.83 0.36
C SER A 66 18.90 -26.25 0.67
N MET A 67 17.97 -25.89 -0.22
CA MET A 67 16.55 -26.21 -0.08
C MET A 67 16.35 -27.73 0.02
N SER A 68 15.49 -28.17 0.96
CA SER A 68 15.18 -29.60 1.07
C SER A 68 14.41 -30.09 -0.16
N PRO A 69 14.60 -31.35 -0.60
CA PRO A 69 13.94 -31.86 -1.81
C PRO A 69 12.42 -31.84 -1.68
N LYS A 70 11.89 -32.14 -0.47
CA LYS A 70 10.45 -32.03 -0.19
C LYS A 70 9.94 -30.60 -0.35
N GLN A 71 10.71 -29.60 0.07
CA GLN A 71 10.32 -28.20 -0.08
C GLN A 71 10.33 -27.77 -1.55
N ALA A 72 11.30 -28.23 -2.34
CA ALA A 72 11.36 -27.98 -3.78
C ALA A 72 10.12 -28.53 -4.49
N GLN A 73 9.74 -29.79 -4.21
CA GLN A 73 8.53 -30.42 -4.75
C GLN A 73 7.25 -29.65 -4.39
N ARG A 74 7.13 -29.16 -3.14
CA ARG A 74 5.99 -28.35 -2.71
C ARG A 74 5.90 -27.03 -3.46
N ILE A 75 7.04 -26.36 -3.69
CA ILE A 75 7.08 -25.10 -4.45
C ILE A 75 6.70 -25.35 -5.91
N GLU A 76 7.17 -26.44 -6.50
CA GLU A 76 6.83 -26.84 -7.86
C GLU A 76 5.33 -27.15 -7.99
N ALA A 77 4.76 -27.96 -7.10
CA ALA A 77 3.33 -28.26 -7.07
C ALA A 77 2.47 -26.98 -6.91
N ALA A 78 2.86 -26.10 -5.99
CA ALA A 78 2.19 -24.81 -5.80
C ALA A 78 2.23 -23.94 -7.06
N ARG A 79 3.38 -23.92 -7.76
CA ARG A 79 3.54 -23.18 -9.02
C ARG A 79 2.65 -23.73 -10.12
N HIS A 80 2.53 -25.05 -10.26
CA HIS A 80 1.66 -25.67 -11.26
C HIS A 80 0.18 -25.33 -11.04
N LEU A 81 -0.25 -25.25 -9.78
CA LEU A 81 -1.62 -24.85 -9.43
C LEU A 81 -1.81 -23.33 -9.42
N GLY A 82 -0.74 -22.55 -9.58
CA GLY A 82 -0.77 -21.09 -9.54
C GLY A 82 -1.13 -20.52 -8.16
N ILE A 83 -0.96 -21.28 -7.07
CA ILE A 83 -1.32 -20.91 -5.69
C ILE A 83 -0.04 -20.63 -4.89
N PRO A 84 -0.01 -19.64 -3.97
CA PRO A 84 1.10 -19.48 -3.05
C PRO A 84 1.35 -20.75 -2.22
N THR A 85 2.61 -21.16 -2.06
CA THR A 85 3.00 -22.40 -1.36
C THR A 85 2.41 -22.50 0.06
N ARG A 86 2.15 -21.35 0.71
CA ARG A 86 1.53 -21.25 2.05
C ARG A 86 0.10 -21.80 2.08
N TYR A 87 -0.63 -21.67 0.98
CA TYR A 87 -2.02 -22.10 0.87
C TYR A 87 -2.17 -23.48 0.23
N LEU A 88 -1.07 -24.11 -0.21
CA LEU A 88 -1.09 -25.39 -0.92
C LEU A 88 -1.88 -26.45 -0.13
N ASP A 89 -1.55 -26.65 1.14
CA ASP A 89 -2.19 -27.70 1.95
C ASP A 89 -3.68 -27.41 2.20
N ILE A 90 -4.05 -26.13 2.31
CA ILE A 90 -5.43 -25.69 2.53
C ILE A 90 -6.25 -25.89 1.25
N VAL A 91 -5.69 -25.55 0.09
CA VAL A 91 -6.38 -25.75 -1.18
C VAL A 91 -6.46 -27.23 -1.52
N LEU A 92 -5.46 -28.04 -1.19
CA LEU A 92 -5.53 -29.50 -1.39
C LEU A 92 -6.58 -30.17 -0.49
N SER A 93 -6.85 -29.63 0.71
CA SER A 93 -7.82 -30.21 1.64
C SER A 93 -9.24 -29.68 1.46
N THR A 94 -9.38 -28.37 1.25
CA THR A 94 -10.67 -27.66 1.25
C THR A 94 -11.07 -27.19 -0.15
N GLY A 95 -10.16 -27.24 -1.13
CA GLY A 95 -10.37 -26.76 -2.50
C GLY A 95 -10.25 -25.24 -2.67
N LYS A 96 -10.49 -24.46 -1.61
CA LYS A 96 -10.41 -22.99 -1.61
C LYS A 96 -9.79 -22.47 -0.31
N VAL A 97 -9.13 -21.31 -0.39
CA VAL A 97 -8.65 -20.60 0.80
C VAL A 97 -9.81 -19.83 1.43
N PRO A 98 -10.16 -20.00 2.71
CA PRO A 98 -11.29 -19.27 3.32
C PRO A 98 -11.04 -17.76 3.39
N TYR A 99 -12.08 -16.93 3.21
CA TYR A 99 -11.96 -15.47 3.25
C TYR A 99 -11.36 -14.97 4.57
N GLY A 100 -11.78 -15.54 5.70
CA GLY A 100 -11.24 -15.17 7.01
C GLY A 100 -9.71 -15.21 7.07
N LEU A 101 -9.11 -16.27 6.50
CA LEU A 101 -7.66 -16.40 6.44
C LEU A 101 -7.01 -15.40 5.46
N LEU A 102 -7.65 -15.14 4.32
CA LEU A 102 -7.17 -14.13 3.37
C LEU A 102 -7.14 -12.74 4.02
N PHE A 103 -8.23 -12.33 4.67
CA PHE A 103 -8.34 -11.04 5.34
C PHE A 103 -7.41 -10.91 6.54
N GLU A 104 -7.19 -11.99 7.29
CA GLU A 104 -6.18 -12.04 8.35
C GLU A 104 -4.78 -11.80 7.78
N HIS A 105 -4.40 -12.50 6.71
CA HIS A 105 -3.09 -12.35 6.07
C HIS A 105 -2.89 -10.97 5.43
N ILE A 106 -3.95 -10.36 4.88
CA ILE A 106 -3.94 -8.98 4.39
C ILE A 106 -3.62 -8.02 5.54
N ARG A 107 -4.25 -8.23 6.71
CA ARG A 107 -4.02 -7.42 7.91
C ARG A 107 -2.60 -7.57 8.46
N LEU A 108 -2.05 -8.79 8.48
CA LEU A 108 -0.67 -9.07 8.92
C LEU A 108 0.39 -8.38 8.04
N GLY A 109 0.15 -8.22 6.75
CA GLY A 109 1.03 -7.45 5.86
C GLY A 109 2.22 -8.23 5.31
N GLY A 110 3.25 -7.51 4.83
CA GLY A 110 4.47 -8.13 4.30
C GLY A 110 4.22 -9.07 3.11
N ALA A 111 4.94 -10.19 3.08
CA ALA A 111 4.84 -11.19 2.01
C ALA A 111 3.48 -11.92 2.00
N THR A 112 2.88 -12.14 3.18
CA THR A 112 1.58 -12.83 3.30
C THR A 112 0.44 -12.04 2.68
N ARG A 113 0.49 -10.70 2.76
CA ARG A 113 -0.51 -9.84 2.09
C ARG A 113 -0.50 -10.02 0.58
N ARG A 114 0.68 -10.06 -0.05
CA ARG A 114 0.76 -10.22 -1.52
C ARG A 114 0.17 -11.55 -1.96
N ASP A 115 0.51 -12.62 -1.24
CA ASP A 115 -0.04 -13.96 -1.47
C ASP A 115 -1.57 -13.94 -1.33
N ALA A 116 -2.08 -13.31 -0.26
CA ALA A 116 -3.52 -13.21 0.01
C ALA A 116 -4.27 -12.38 -1.03
N LEU A 117 -3.70 -11.26 -1.48
CA LEU A 117 -4.31 -10.40 -2.52
C LEU A 117 -4.36 -11.13 -3.87
N ASN A 118 -3.36 -11.94 -4.19
CA ASN A 118 -3.37 -12.74 -5.42
C ASN A 118 -4.48 -13.80 -5.40
N GLU A 119 -4.67 -14.48 -4.27
CA GLU A 119 -5.79 -15.41 -4.12
C GLU A 119 -7.15 -14.70 -4.09
N LEU A 120 -7.23 -13.55 -3.42
CA LEU A 120 -8.45 -12.75 -3.36
C LEU A 120 -8.87 -12.27 -4.77
N ARG A 121 -7.91 -11.85 -5.59
CA ARG A 121 -8.16 -11.40 -6.98
C ARG A 121 -8.82 -12.47 -7.84
N LYS A 122 -8.51 -13.74 -7.63
CA LYS A 122 -9.09 -14.86 -8.41
C LYS A 122 -10.56 -15.11 -8.10
N ARG A 123 -11.01 -14.71 -6.90
CA ARG A 123 -12.36 -15.00 -6.39
C ARG A 123 -13.29 -13.79 -6.43
N MET A 124 -12.75 -12.61 -6.68
CA MET A 124 -13.51 -11.38 -6.67
C MET A 124 -14.41 -11.30 -7.91
N PRO A 125 -15.64 -10.75 -7.78
CA PRO A 125 -16.48 -10.44 -8.93
C PRO A 125 -15.74 -9.58 -9.96
N ALA A 126 -15.96 -9.83 -11.24
CA ALA A 126 -15.24 -9.17 -12.33
C ALA A 126 -15.43 -7.65 -12.30
N GLU A 127 -16.61 -7.20 -11.91
CA GLU A 127 -17.02 -5.80 -11.79
C GLU A 127 -16.24 -5.07 -10.69
N ALA A 128 -15.83 -5.78 -9.64
CA ALA A 128 -15.11 -5.20 -8.49
C ALA A 128 -13.58 -5.15 -8.70
N LEU A 129 -13.06 -5.75 -9.78
CA LEU A 129 -11.61 -5.83 -10.02
C LEU A 129 -10.95 -4.46 -10.20
N ASP A 130 -11.63 -3.50 -10.82
CA ASP A 130 -11.07 -2.16 -11.04
C ASP A 130 -11.01 -1.34 -9.74
N TRP A 131 -12.06 -1.43 -8.91
CA TRP A 131 -12.04 -0.89 -7.56
C TRP A 131 -10.93 -1.55 -6.72
N PHE A 132 -10.76 -2.88 -6.82
CA PHE A 132 -9.72 -3.58 -6.08
C PHE A 132 -8.30 -3.19 -6.52
N ARG A 133 -8.06 -3.02 -7.82
CA ARG A 133 -6.80 -2.46 -8.34
C ARG A 133 -6.54 -1.05 -7.79
N HIS A 134 -7.57 -0.23 -7.65
CA HIS A 134 -7.47 1.08 -7.02
C HIS A 134 -7.04 0.98 -5.56
N VAL A 135 -7.69 0.10 -4.79
CA VAL A 135 -7.37 -0.19 -3.39
C VAL A 135 -5.93 -0.69 -3.23
N GLU A 136 -5.49 -1.62 -4.08
CA GLU A 136 -4.12 -2.15 -4.07
C GLU A 136 -3.08 -1.08 -4.37
N LYS A 137 -3.32 -0.26 -5.41
CA LYS A 137 -2.41 0.81 -5.83
C LYS A 137 -2.29 1.92 -4.77
N ARG A 138 -3.38 2.23 -4.07
CA ARG A 138 -3.42 3.29 -3.04
C ARG A 138 -3.23 2.76 -1.62
N ALA A 139 -3.04 1.45 -1.45
CA ALA A 139 -2.88 0.79 -0.17
C ALA A 139 -4.04 1.04 0.82
N LEU A 140 -5.28 1.09 0.32
CA LEU A 140 -6.50 1.38 1.10
C LEU A 140 -7.03 0.12 1.82
N TRP A 141 -6.18 -0.52 2.63
CA TRP A 141 -6.49 -1.81 3.26
C TRP A 141 -7.69 -1.77 4.20
N SER A 142 -7.97 -0.60 4.79
CA SER A 142 -9.15 -0.39 5.63
C SER A 142 -10.44 -0.54 4.84
N GLU A 143 -10.50 -0.02 3.61
CA GLU A 143 -11.69 -0.15 2.75
C GLU A 143 -11.94 -1.61 2.37
N LEU A 144 -10.86 -2.35 2.09
CA LEU A 144 -10.95 -3.78 1.82
C LEU A 144 -11.47 -4.55 3.04
N SER A 145 -10.92 -4.27 4.22
CA SER A 145 -11.28 -4.95 5.47
C SER A 145 -12.75 -4.76 5.86
N LEU A 146 -13.39 -3.66 5.45
CA LEU A 146 -14.82 -3.41 5.70
C LEU A 146 -15.74 -4.34 4.90
N CYS A 147 -15.22 -4.98 3.84
CA CYS A 147 -16.00 -5.85 2.96
C CYS A 147 -16.17 -7.27 3.53
N PHE A 148 -15.57 -7.60 4.67
CA PHE A 148 -15.64 -8.94 5.25
C PHE A 148 -15.90 -8.90 6.75
N HIS A 149 -16.91 -9.66 7.19
CA HIS A 149 -17.16 -9.92 8.60
C HIS A 149 -16.99 -11.41 8.91
N GLN A 150 -16.59 -11.72 10.13
CA GLN A 150 -16.40 -13.10 10.57
C GLN A 150 -17.76 -13.81 10.63
N GLY A 151 -17.91 -14.87 9.83
CA GLY A 151 -19.16 -15.65 9.73
C GLY A 151 -20.04 -15.29 8.53
N ASP A 152 -19.65 -14.32 7.70
CA ASP A 152 -20.33 -14.03 6.43
C ASP A 152 -20.22 -15.23 5.48
N GLU A 153 -21.27 -15.47 4.68
CA GLU A 153 -21.22 -16.39 3.54
C GLU A 153 -20.31 -15.82 2.42
N GLU A 154 -19.92 -16.66 1.46
CA GLU A 154 -19.08 -16.24 0.33
C GLU A 154 -19.80 -15.16 -0.51
N GLU A 155 -21.10 -15.34 -0.70
CA GLU A 155 -22.00 -14.45 -1.41
C GLU A 155 -22.14 -13.09 -0.73
N ASP A 156 -22.27 -13.05 0.60
CA ASP A 156 -22.36 -11.78 1.36
C ASP A 156 -21.10 -10.93 1.19
N THR A 157 -19.93 -11.59 1.21
CA THR A 157 -18.64 -10.93 0.98
C THR A 157 -18.58 -10.36 -0.45
N HIS A 158 -19.10 -11.08 -1.45
CA HIS A 158 -19.20 -10.60 -2.83
C HIS A 158 -20.12 -9.40 -2.98
N VAL A 159 -21.31 -9.43 -2.36
CA VAL A 159 -22.25 -8.31 -2.37
C VAL A 159 -21.60 -7.06 -1.78
N ARG A 160 -20.83 -7.20 -0.68
CA ARG A 160 -20.11 -6.07 -0.08
C ARG A 160 -19.01 -5.52 -1.00
N PHE A 161 -18.28 -6.36 -1.75
CA PHE A 161 -17.33 -5.87 -2.76
C PHE A 161 -18.04 -5.05 -3.85
N LEU A 162 -19.20 -5.50 -4.31
CA LEU A 162 -19.99 -4.77 -5.32
C LEU A 162 -20.53 -3.45 -4.75
N GLN A 163 -21.01 -3.43 -3.51
CA GLN A 163 -21.44 -2.20 -2.83
C GLN A 163 -20.29 -1.21 -2.66
N ALA A 164 -19.11 -1.67 -2.26
CA ALA A 164 -17.92 -0.84 -2.15
C ALA A 164 -17.48 -0.27 -3.51
N THR A 165 -17.60 -1.08 -4.57
CA THR A 165 -17.32 -0.67 -5.95
C THR A 165 -18.29 0.42 -6.41
N LEU A 166 -19.60 0.25 -6.16
CA LEU A 166 -20.61 1.28 -6.46
C LEU A 166 -20.33 2.59 -5.71
N ALA A 167 -20.08 2.51 -4.40
CA ALA A 167 -19.75 3.68 -3.59
C ALA A 167 -18.47 4.40 -4.09
N TRP A 168 -17.48 3.64 -4.57
CA TRP A 168 -16.28 4.21 -5.18
C TRP A 168 -16.58 4.92 -6.51
N VAL A 169 -17.37 4.31 -7.39
CA VAL A 169 -17.80 4.90 -8.67
C VAL A 169 -18.58 6.19 -8.43
N GLU A 170 -19.51 6.20 -7.47
CA GLU A 170 -20.28 7.39 -7.10
C GLU A 170 -19.38 8.53 -6.63
N ARG A 171 -18.33 8.25 -5.84
CA ARG A 171 -17.35 9.26 -5.42
C ARG A 171 -16.50 9.81 -6.57
N GLN A 172 -16.34 9.06 -7.67
CA GLN A 172 -15.62 9.55 -8.85
C GLN A 172 -16.49 10.46 -9.73
N ARG A 173 -17.83 10.40 -9.61
CA ARG A 173 -18.72 11.26 -10.40
C ARG A 173 -18.53 12.72 -9.99
N LYS A 174 -18.40 13.59 -10.98
CA LYS A 174 -18.35 15.04 -10.74
C LYS A 174 -19.71 15.52 -10.23
N PRO A 175 -19.75 16.52 -9.33
CA PRO A 175 -21.01 17.12 -8.90
C PRO A 175 -21.69 17.76 -10.12
N GLY A 176 -22.76 17.12 -10.62
CA GLY A 176 -23.52 17.57 -11.80
C GLY A 176 -23.88 16.48 -12.81
N GLU A 177 -23.24 15.30 -12.74
CA GLU A 177 -23.54 14.18 -13.62
C GLU A 177 -24.72 13.38 -13.03
N ARG A 178 -25.94 13.61 -13.52
CA ARG A 178 -27.11 12.82 -13.12
C ARG A 178 -26.88 11.34 -13.47
N PRO A 179 -27.31 10.39 -12.63
CA PRO A 179 -27.38 9.00 -13.05
C PRO A 179 -28.26 8.94 -14.30
N SER A 180 -27.72 8.41 -15.39
CA SER A 180 -28.51 8.05 -16.57
C SER A 180 -29.65 7.17 -16.08
N SER A 181 -30.88 7.67 -16.20
CA SER A 181 -32.05 6.88 -15.83
C SER A 181 -32.11 5.68 -16.77
N PRO A 182 -32.62 4.52 -16.36
CA PRO A 182 -32.87 3.41 -17.27
C PRO A 182 -33.76 3.79 -18.47
N ALA A 183 -34.46 4.93 -18.39
CA ALA A 183 -35.19 5.52 -19.52
C ALA A 183 -34.30 6.08 -20.66
N ASP A 184 -33.02 6.38 -20.39
CA ASP A 184 -32.10 6.92 -21.40
C ASP A 184 -31.43 5.83 -22.25
N ALA A 185 -31.48 4.56 -21.82
CA ALA A 185 -30.99 3.43 -22.59
C ALA A 185 -31.86 3.11 -23.82
N ASP A 186 -33.12 3.53 -23.81
CA ASP A 186 -34.09 3.26 -24.88
C ASP A 186 -33.95 4.23 -26.09
N ARG A 187 -33.12 5.28 -25.97
CA ARG A 187 -32.88 6.23 -27.07
C ARG A 187 -31.67 5.88 -27.95
N GLY A 188 -30.89 4.86 -27.59
CA GLY A 188 -29.64 4.50 -28.27
C GLY A 188 -29.79 3.57 -29.48
N PHE A 189 -30.92 2.88 -29.64
CA PHE A 189 -31.16 1.98 -30.77
C PHE A 189 -32.12 2.60 -31.79
N LYS A 190 -31.60 3.52 -32.61
CA LYS A 190 -32.18 3.76 -33.95
C LYS A 190 -31.36 2.98 -34.97
N PRO A 191 -31.87 1.90 -35.56
CA PRO A 191 -31.21 1.26 -36.69
C PRO A 191 -31.24 2.26 -37.85
N ASN A 192 -30.06 2.66 -38.32
CA ASN A 192 -29.92 3.54 -39.47
C ASN A 192 -30.29 2.75 -40.75
N MET A 193 -31.58 2.73 -41.09
CA MET A 193 -32.06 2.27 -42.39
C MET A 193 -32.29 3.49 -43.28
N HIS A 194 -31.31 3.78 -44.16
CA HIS A 194 -31.34 4.46 -45.45
C HIS A 194 -29.84 4.61 -45.81
N GLY A 195 -29.23 3.95 -46.80
CA GLY A 195 -29.71 3.49 -48.09
C GLY A 195 -28.99 4.31 -49.16
N GLU A 196 -27.84 3.86 -49.65
CA GLU A 196 -27.38 4.25 -50.98
C GLU A 196 -26.43 3.21 -51.57
N ILE A 197 -26.97 2.45 -52.51
CA ILE A 197 -26.24 1.60 -53.45
C ILE A 197 -25.64 2.56 -54.47
N VAL A 198 -24.32 2.75 -54.46
CA VAL A 198 -23.61 3.40 -55.56
C VAL A 198 -22.95 2.30 -56.38
N ALA A 199 -23.64 1.91 -57.46
CA ALA A 199 -23.00 1.25 -58.59
C ALA A 199 -22.07 2.28 -59.25
N SER A 200 -20.75 2.10 -59.08
CA SER A 200 -19.76 2.85 -59.84
C SER A 200 -19.28 1.95 -60.98
N ASP A 201 -19.80 2.27 -62.16
CA ASP A 201 -19.48 1.70 -63.46
C ASP A 201 -18.08 2.22 -63.87
N ASP A 202 -17.07 1.36 -63.75
CA ASP A 202 -15.71 1.63 -64.23
C ASP A 202 -15.43 0.72 -65.44
N ASP A 203 -15.65 1.26 -66.64
CA ASP A 203 -15.21 0.67 -67.90
C ASP A 203 -14.36 1.70 -68.69
N PRO A 204 -13.02 1.54 -68.75
CA PRO A 204 -12.21 2.35 -69.63
C PRO A 204 -11.63 1.53 -70.81
N HIS A 205 -12.15 1.86 -71.99
CA HIS A 205 -11.51 1.85 -73.31
C HIS A 205 -11.40 0.55 -74.13
N LYS A 206 -12.26 0.52 -75.17
CA LYS A 206 -11.94 0.37 -76.61
C LYS A 206 -10.76 -0.56 -76.99
N VAL A 207 -11.10 -1.67 -77.64
CA VAL A 207 -10.41 -2.12 -78.86
C VAL A 207 -11.46 -2.55 -79.90
N ARG A 208 -11.54 -1.81 -81.01
CA ARG A 208 -11.97 -2.24 -82.36
C ARG A 208 -11.33 -1.28 -83.37
N PRO A 209 -11.03 -1.68 -84.62
CA PRO A 209 -11.15 -2.99 -85.26
C PRO A 209 -9.84 -3.79 -85.24
#